data_AF-A0A7V6RLV1-F1
#
_entry.id   AF-A0A7V6RLV1-F1
#
_cell.length_a   1.000
_cell.length_b   1.000
_cell.length_c   1.000
_cell.angle_alpha   90.00
_cell.angle_beta   90.00
_cell.angle_gamma   90.00
#
_symmetry.space_group_name_H-M   'P 1'
#
loop_
_entity.id
_entity.type
_entity.pdbx_description
1 polymer ?
#
loop_
_entity_poly.entity_id
_entity_poly.type
_entity_poly.pdbx_seq_one_letter_code
_entity_poly.pdbx_strand_id
1 'polypeptide(L)'
;MNNDTIKFIKDLSLRFFLGGSAVAGCYLLLLIIPWKSVAGIFAAFPAVMIAAVIMSGCFEGNDHAAQTAFGATAGMLGCTVCVITAERTMHYLQNWPLALIFSLIAWFISSAFFITLMNRYLSNE
;
A
#
# COMPACT_ATOMS: atom_id res chain seq x y z
N MET A 1 9.95 9.63 28.64
CA MET A 1 9.43 9.31 27.29
C MET A 1 8.49 10.45 26.90
N ASN A 2 8.76 11.17 25.81
CA ASN A 2 7.98 12.35 25.43
C ASN A 2 6.59 11.93 24.91
N ASN A 3 5.58 12.79 25.09
CA ASN A 3 4.19 12.55 24.68
C ASN A 3 4.08 12.25 23.17
N ASP A 4 4.94 12.87 22.35
CA ASP A 4 4.98 12.66 20.90
C ASP A 4 5.44 11.25 20.51
N THR A 5 6.42 10.69 21.23
CA THR A 5 6.91 9.32 20.99
C THR A 5 5.84 8.29 21.32
N ILE A 6 5.06 8.52 22.38
CA ILE A 6 3.95 7.65 22.78
C ILE A 6 2.84 7.70 21.72
N LYS A 7 2.53 8.90 21.20
CA LYS A 7 1.55 9.07 20.12
C LYS A 7 1.98 8.35 18.84
N PHE A 8 3.26 8.47 18.46
CA PHE A 8 3.83 7.79 17.29
C PHE A 8 3.79 6.26 17.41
N ILE A 9 4.22 5.70 18.55
CA ILE A 9 4.20 4.25 18.78
C ILE A 9 2.77 3.71 18.73
N LYS A 10 1.82 4.45 19.31
CA LYS A 10 0.40 4.07 19.30
C LYS A 10 -0.18 4.08 17.89
N ASP A 11 0.14 5.09 17.08
CA ASP A 11 -0.29 5.17 15.67
C ASP A 11 0.28 4.01 14.84
N LEU A 12 1.59 3.74 14.97
CA LEU A 12 2.25 2.63 14.27
C LEU A 12 1.66 1.28 14.67
N SER A 13 1.44 1.07 15.98
CA SER A 13 0.83 -0.15 16.51
C SER A 13 -0.60 -0.34 15.98
N LEU A 14 -1.39 0.72 15.90
CA LEU A 14 -2.74 0.69 15.33
C LEU A 14 -2.72 0.36 13.84
N ARG A 15 -1.85 1.00 13.03
CA ARG A 15 -1.68 0.67 11.60
C ARG A 15 -1.32 -0.79 11.42
N PHE A 16 -0.41 -1.28 12.24
CA PHE A 16 0.05 -2.67 12.18
C PHE A 16 -1.05 -3.65 12.58
N PHE A 17 -1.78 -3.40 13.66
CA PHE A 17 -2.81 -4.33 14.13
C PHE A 17 -4.05 -4.32 13.23
N LEU A 18 -4.53 -3.14 12.84
CA LEU A 18 -5.67 -3.01 11.93
C LEU A 18 -5.33 -3.55 10.54
N GLY A 19 -4.15 -3.18 10.02
CA GLY A 19 -3.67 -3.66 8.73
C GLY A 19 -3.41 -5.16 8.73
N GLY A 20 -2.65 -5.65 9.72
CA GLY A 20 -2.27 -7.05 9.85
C GLY A 20 -3.45 -7.99 10.12
N SER A 21 -4.41 -7.59 10.97
CA SER A 21 -5.62 -8.38 11.21
C SER A 21 -6.50 -8.47 9.98
N ALA A 22 -6.62 -7.39 9.21
CA ALA A 22 -7.37 -7.39 7.95
C ALA A 22 -6.69 -8.28 6.89
N VAL A 23 -5.35 -8.25 6.76
CA VAL A 23 -4.61 -9.15 5.87
C VAL A 23 -4.76 -10.61 6.30
N ALA A 24 -4.66 -10.90 7.60
CA ALA A 24 -4.86 -12.24 8.13
C ALA A 24 -6.31 -12.73 7.88
N GLY A 25 -7.31 -11.87 8.08
CA GLY A 25 -8.71 -12.17 7.78
C GLY A 25 -8.92 -12.47 6.29
N CYS A 26 -8.32 -11.68 5.40
CA CYS A 26 -8.33 -11.94 3.97
C CYS A 26 -7.71 -13.31 3.64
N TYR A 27 -6.57 -13.65 4.25
CA TYR A 27 -5.96 -14.96 4.07
C TYR A 27 -6.85 -16.12 4.54
N LEU A 28 -7.55 -15.97 5.67
CA LEU A 28 -8.50 -16.98 6.14
C LEU A 28 -9.67 -17.17 5.17
N LEU A 29 -10.18 -16.09 4.59
CA LEU A 29 -11.22 -16.18 3.55
C LEU A 29 -10.71 -16.92 2.30
N LEU A 30 -9.43 -16.74 1.94
CA LEU A 30 -8.80 -17.46 0.84
C LEU A 30 -8.67 -18.96 1.07
N LEU A 31 -8.53 -19.42 2.32
CA LEU A 31 -8.53 -20.85 2.62
C LEU A 31 -9.90 -21.50 2.36
N ILE A 32 -10.98 -20.72 2.39
CA ILE A 32 -12.35 -21.19 2.15
C ILE A 32 -12.72 -21.12 0.67
N ILE A 33 -12.15 -20.18 -0.09
CA ILE A 33 -12.49 -19.92 -1.50
C ILE A 33 -11.48 -20.60 -2.44
N PRO A 34 -11.88 -21.59 -3.27
CA PRO A 34 -10.95 -22.38 -4.09
C PRO A 34 -10.38 -21.66 -5.33
N TRP A 35 -10.75 -20.41 -5.58
CA TRP A 35 -10.32 -19.67 -6.78
C TRP A 35 -8.97 -18.96 -6.59
N LYS A 36 -7.92 -19.50 -7.24
CA LYS A 36 -6.55 -18.93 -7.23
C LYS A 36 -6.48 -17.46 -7.66
N SER A 37 -7.31 -17.02 -8.61
CA SER A 37 -7.32 -15.61 -9.04
C SER A 37 -7.89 -14.68 -7.98
N VAL A 38 -8.84 -15.16 -7.15
CA VAL A 38 -9.40 -14.39 -6.04
C VAL A 38 -8.34 -14.20 -4.94
N ALA A 39 -7.44 -15.17 -4.76
CA ALA A 39 -6.28 -15.03 -3.87
C ALA A 39 -5.39 -13.83 -4.21
N GLY A 40 -5.18 -13.54 -5.50
CA GLY A 40 -4.43 -12.37 -5.93
C GLY A 40 -5.11 -11.04 -5.56
N ILE A 41 -6.44 -10.96 -5.68
CA ILE A 41 -7.21 -9.74 -5.34
C ILE A 41 -7.07 -9.42 -3.85
N PHE A 42 -7.25 -10.43 -3.00
CA PHE A 42 -7.12 -10.27 -1.55
C PHE A 42 -5.66 -10.06 -1.10
N ALA A 43 -4.68 -10.54 -1.85
CA ALA A 43 -3.27 -10.21 -1.62
C ALA A 43 -2.94 -8.73 -1.88
N ALA A 44 -3.69 -8.07 -2.76
CA ALA A 44 -3.57 -6.63 -3.05
C ALA A 44 -4.50 -5.75 -2.19
N PHE A 45 -5.16 -6.31 -1.17
CA PHE A 45 -6.16 -5.61 -0.38
C PHE A 45 -5.55 -4.40 0.38
N PRO A 46 -6.13 -3.19 0.25
CA PRO A 46 -5.54 -1.96 0.78
C PRO A 46 -5.85 -1.74 2.28
N ALA A 47 -5.69 -2.76 3.11
CA ALA A 47 -5.98 -2.70 4.56
C ALA A 47 -5.23 -1.57 5.28
N VAL A 48 -3.93 -1.46 5.01
CA VAL A 48 -3.05 -0.46 5.65
C VAL A 48 -3.46 0.96 5.26
N MET A 49 -3.90 1.15 4.02
CA MET A 49 -4.40 2.45 3.53
C MET A 49 -5.66 2.86 4.28
N ILE A 50 -6.64 1.95 4.43
CA ILE A 50 -7.89 2.23 5.15
C ILE A 50 -7.60 2.65 6.60
N ALA A 51 -6.72 1.90 7.29
CA ALA A 51 -6.32 2.25 8.66
C ALA A 51 -5.67 3.64 8.74
N ALA A 52 -4.75 3.95 7.82
CA ALA A 52 -4.06 5.24 7.79
C ALA A 52 -5.03 6.42 7.54
N VAL A 53 -5.96 6.27 6.60
CA VAL A 53 -6.95 7.32 6.30
C VAL A 53 -7.92 7.53 7.46
N ILE A 54 -8.39 6.45 8.11
CA ILE A 54 -9.25 6.56 9.31
C ILE A 54 -8.53 7.30 10.43
N MET A 55 -7.24 6.98 10.67
CA MET A 55 -6.49 7.67 11.71
C MET A 55 -6.24 9.13 11.39
N SER A 56 -5.81 9.47 10.17
CA SER A 56 -5.69 10.87 9.77
C SER A 56 -7.03 11.61 9.87
N GLY A 57 -8.14 10.99 9.46
CA GLY A 57 -9.47 11.59 9.57
C GLY A 57 -9.92 11.85 11.01
N CYS A 58 -9.72 10.87 11.90
CA CYS A 58 -10.13 10.98 13.31
C CYS A 58 -9.24 11.91 14.14
N PHE A 59 -7.94 11.98 13.85
CA PHE A 59 -6.98 12.73 14.68
C PHE A 59 -6.52 14.07 14.10
N GLU A 60 -6.54 14.21 12.77
CA GLU A 60 -5.96 15.36 12.07
C GLU A 60 -7.03 16.09 11.22
N GLY A 61 -8.12 15.41 10.86
CA GLY A 61 -9.25 15.98 10.14
C GLY A 61 -9.28 15.63 8.65
N ASN A 62 -10.27 16.18 7.94
CA ASN A 62 -10.60 15.76 6.59
C ASN A 62 -9.50 16.07 5.56
N ASP A 63 -8.84 17.23 5.68
CA ASP A 63 -7.78 17.64 4.75
C ASP A 63 -6.56 16.70 4.84
N HIS A 64 -6.18 16.30 6.06
CA HIS A 64 -5.10 15.34 6.26
C HIS A 64 -5.49 13.93 5.80
N ALA A 65 -6.74 13.50 6.02
CA ALA A 65 -7.24 12.24 5.47
C ALA A 65 -7.19 12.22 3.93
N ALA A 66 -7.58 13.32 3.28
CA ALA A 66 -7.52 13.47 1.84
C ALA A 66 -6.08 13.44 1.31
N GLN A 67 -5.13 14.11 1.97
CA GLN A 67 -3.72 14.05 1.62
C GLN A 67 -3.14 12.63 1.80
N THR A 68 -3.51 11.93 2.87
CA THR A 68 -3.11 10.54 3.10
C THR A 68 -3.66 9.61 2.00
N ALA A 69 -4.93 9.78 1.62
CA ALA A 69 -5.56 9.03 0.53
C ALA A 69 -4.92 9.33 -0.84
N PHE A 70 -4.57 10.60 -1.09
CA PHE A 70 -3.89 11.03 -2.30
C PHE A 70 -2.49 10.42 -2.42
N GLY A 71 -1.70 10.47 -1.35
CA GLY A 71 -0.40 9.80 -1.27
C GLY A 71 -0.51 8.29 -1.48
N ALA A 72 -1.51 7.65 -0.86
CA ALA A 72 -1.77 6.23 -1.04
C ALA A 72 -2.17 5.89 -2.49
N THR A 73 -2.89 6.76 -3.18
CA THR A 73 -3.28 6.58 -4.59
C THR A 73 -2.05 6.51 -5.49
N ALA A 74 -1.09 7.43 -5.35
CA ALA A 74 0.17 7.39 -6.09
C ALA A 74 0.96 6.11 -5.80
N GLY A 75 1.01 5.68 -4.53
CA GLY A 75 1.64 4.42 -4.14
C GLY A 75 0.99 3.18 -4.75
N MET A 76 -0.36 3.15 -4.84
CA MET A 76 -1.11 2.05 -5.45
C MET A 76 -0.94 2.00 -6.98
N LEU A 77 -0.83 3.16 -7.66
CA LEU A 77 -0.45 3.22 -9.07
C LEU A 77 0.96 2.64 -9.29
N GLY A 78 1.90 2.98 -8.41
CA GLY A 78 3.22 2.34 -8.38
C GLY A 78 3.14 0.82 -8.14
N CYS A 79 2.23 0.35 -7.27
CA CYS A 79 2.03 -1.08 -7.04
C CYS A 79 1.58 -1.81 -8.31
N THR A 80 0.83 -1.15 -9.19
CA THR A 80 0.46 -1.72 -10.49
C THR A 80 1.71 -1.98 -11.34
N VAL A 81 2.65 -1.02 -11.38
CA VAL A 81 3.96 -1.18 -12.05
C VAL A 81 4.77 -2.29 -11.40
N CYS A 82 4.76 -2.39 -10.07
CA CYS A 82 5.41 -3.44 -9.31
C CYS A 82 4.96 -4.84 -9.74
N VAL A 83 3.64 -5.08 -9.75
CA VAL A 83 3.08 -6.40 -10.07
C VAL A 83 3.33 -6.77 -11.54
N ILE A 84 3.21 -5.80 -12.46
CA ILE A 84 3.55 -6.03 -13.88
C ILE A 84 5.02 -6.38 -14.04
N THR A 85 5.91 -5.65 -13.35
CA THR A 85 7.36 -5.93 -13.38
C THR A 85 7.64 -7.31 -12.80
N ALA A 86 7.00 -7.68 -11.69
CA ALA A 86 7.17 -8.97 -11.05
C ALA A 86 6.76 -10.11 -11.99
N GLU A 87 5.58 -10.01 -12.60
CA GLU A 87 5.08 -11.00 -13.56
C GLU A 87 6.05 -11.19 -14.74
N ARG A 88 6.48 -10.09 -15.36
CA ARG A 88 7.40 -10.12 -16.50
C ARG A 88 8.77 -10.64 -16.11
N THR A 89 9.37 -10.12 -15.06
CA THR A 89 10.70 -10.53 -14.62
C THR A 89 10.72 -11.98 -14.15
N MET A 90 9.64 -12.49 -13.53
CA MET A 90 9.51 -13.91 -13.21
C MET A 90 9.49 -14.77 -14.48
N HIS A 91 8.82 -14.32 -15.54
CA HIS A 91 8.82 -15.03 -16.82
C HIS A 91 10.22 -15.09 -17.46
N TYR A 92 10.99 -13.98 -17.43
CA TYR A 92 12.31 -13.89 -18.08
C TYR A 92 13.48 -14.44 -17.26
N LEU A 93 13.57 -14.12 -15.97
CA LEU A 93 14.71 -14.50 -15.11
C LEU A 93 14.55 -15.87 -14.46
N GLN A 94 13.34 -16.45 -14.46
CA GLN A 94 13.01 -17.73 -13.79
C GLN A 94 13.49 -17.79 -12.31
N ASN A 95 13.69 -16.63 -11.68
CA ASN A 95 14.28 -16.48 -10.35
C ASN A 95 13.41 -15.51 -9.53
N TRP A 96 12.50 -16.08 -8.73
CA TRP A 96 11.45 -15.31 -8.05
C TRP A 96 11.96 -14.30 -7.00
N PRO A 97 13.03 -14.55 -6.21
CA PRO A 97 13.55 -13.53 -5.29
C PRO A 97 14.12 -12.32 -6.01
N LEU A 98 14.89 -12.52 -7.09
CA LEU A 98 15.45 -11.41 -7.86
C LEU A 98 14.35 -10.58 -8.52
N ALA A 99 13.30 -11.23 -9.05
CA ALA A 99 12.15 -10.54 -9.62
C ALA A 99 11.46 -9.63 -8.60
N LEU A 100 11.32 -10.06 -7.33
CA LEU A 100 10.76 -9.23 -6.27
C LEU A 100 11.64 -8.02 -5.93
N ILE A 101 12.96 -8.19 -5.89
CA ILE A 101 13.89 -7.07 -5.63
C ILE A 101 13.77 -6.01 -6.73
N PHE A 102 13.81 -6.41 -8.01
CA PHE A 102 13.64 -5.48 -9.12
C PHE A 102 12.27 -4.79 -9.11
N SER A 103 11.21 -5.53 -8.80
CA SER A 103 9.85 -5.01 -8.74
C SER A 103 9.67 -4.01 -7.61
N LEU A 104 10.30 -4.23 -6.45
CA LEU A 104 10.27 -3.31 -5.32
C LEU A 104 11.00 -1.99 -5.64
N ILE A 105 12.13 -2.07 -6.36
CA ILE A 105 12.84 -0.88 -6.85
C ILE A 105 11.96 -0.12 -7.86
N ALA A 106 11.35 -0.83 -8.81
CA ALA A 106 10.45 -0.25 -9.80
C ALA A 106 9.22 0.40 -9.15
N TRP A 107 8.64 -0.22 -8.13
CA TRP A 107 7.56 0.33 -7.32
C TRP A 107 7.93 1.67 -6.70
N PHE A 108 9.09 1.75 -6.05
CA PHE A 108 9.51 2.95 -5.34
C PHE A 108 9.74 4.12 -6.32
N ILE A 109 10.45 3.85 -7.42
CA ILE A 109 10.72 4.86 -8.46
C ILE A 109 9.41 5.32 -9.12
N SER A 110 8.54 4.40 -9.50
CA SER A 110 7.26 4.72 -10.15
C SER A 110 6.32 5.48 -9.21
N SER A 111 6.24 5.10 -7.93
CA SER A 111 5.43 5.81 -6.93
C SER A 111 5.90 7.27 -6.75
N ALA A 112 7.22 7.48 -6.68
CA ALA A 112 7.82 8.82 -6.60
C ALA A 112 7.52 9.66 -7.85
N PHE A 113 7.52 9.02 -9.03
CA PHE A 113 7.13 9.66 -10.27
C PHE A 113 5.65 10.04 -10.28
N PHE A 114 4.75 9.12 -9.90
CA PHE A 114 3.30 9.36 -9.88
C PHE A 114 2.91 10.46 -8.91
N ILE A 115 3.45 10.50 -7.69
CA ILE A 115 3.12 11.57 -6.73
C ILE A 115 3.57 12.94 -7.26
N THR A 116 4.74 13.01 -7.90
CA THR A 116 5.23 14.24 -8.51
C THR A 116 4.35 14.67 -9.68
N LEU A 117 3.92 13.73 -10.51
CA LEU A 117 3.02 13.97 -11.64
C LEU A 117 1.65 14.47 -11.17
N MET A 118 1.05 13.79 -10.20
CA MET A 118 -0.25 14.15 -9.65
C MET A 118 -0.21 15.53 -8.96
N ASN A 119 0.84 15.82 -8.20
CA ASN A 119 1.03 17.15 -7.59
C ASN A 119 1.16 18.25 -8.64
N ARG A 120 1.89 18.00 -9.74
CA ARG A 120 1.99 18.97 -10.85
C ARG A 120 0.65 19.19 -11.54
N TYR A 121 -0.19 18.17 -11.68
CA TYR A 121 -1.49 18.32 -12.32
C TYR A 121 -2.42 19.18 -11.45
N LEU A 122 -2.50 18.87 -10.15
CA LEU A 122 -3.33 19.63 -9.20
C LEU A 122 -2.83 21.06 -8.93
N SER A 123 -1.53 21.36 -9.11
CA SER A 123 -1.01 22.73 -8.94
C SER A 123 -1.22 23.62 -10.17
N ASN A 124 -1.70 23.07 -11.29
CA ASN A 124 -1.99 23.79 -12.53
C ASN A 124 -3.49 24.05 -12.72
N GLU A 125 -4.33 23.65 -11.77
CA GLU A 125 -5.74 24.06 -11.63
C GLU A 125 -5.85 25.20 -10.59
#